data_AF-A0A4V1BIJ2-F1
#
_entry.id   AF-A0A4V1BIJ2-F1
#
_cell.length_a   1.000
_cell.length_b   1.000
_cell.length_c   1.000
_cell.angle_alpha   90.00
_cell.angle_beta   90.00
_cell.angle_gamma   90.00
#
_symmetry.space_group_name_H-M   'P 1'
#
loop_
_entity.id
_entity.type
_entity.pdbx_description
1 polymer ?
#
loop_
_entity_poly.entity_id
_entity_poly.type
_entity_poly.pdbx_seq_one_letter_code
_entity_poly.pdbx_strand_id
1 'polypeptide(L)'
;METIQVLDSIMGSGKTTKIIDWMIANPDQKYLYVSPLLSEVEERVPTACADAIGFTFPTAENGTSKSQSFLNLLKSAENIATTHSLFKLMTKEHLQLIKDKGYVLIVDEEVNMIEDYSTVCGYLDDLKGWDVVDIDYQNNGKVIVLKEPTNNSRSFKTLFDYAKADSLFASKNSNNALVTQLPVSLLLAAKRVIILTYKFEGSILSQFLKMNNLTYSDFNEFDMPDEKVLKDQIRKLVTIGSTLSTRSLNQRQGYMSATWYETGATAAELNSLRGALRSIYRLHPKQSILITCPLSAVEERHKRSIHDGRDVNPKLDGPKPKRGWLACNTRATNDFSNKTVMIHAYNRYPNRNVESYLNSWGRPIDRDTFALSEMIQWLWRGCIRDGKEMTVYILSKRMLDLFNEWLNEEDSRLLD
;
A
#
# COMPACT_ATOMS: atom_id res chain seq x y z
N MET A 1 22.33 18.11 -1.97
CA MET A 1 21.22 17.71 -1.09
C MET A 1 20.17 17.10 -1.99
N GLU A 2 19.88 15.82 -1.80
CA GLU A 2 18.88 15.11 -2.61
C GLU A 2 17.50 15.54 -2.11
N THR A 3 16.78 16.34 -2.90
CA THR A 3 15.48 16.92 -2.52
C THR A 3 14.38 15.93 -2.82
N ILE A 4 14.09 15.03 -1.86
CA ILE A 4 12.84 14.30 -1.81
C ILE A 4 11.74 15.28 -1.43
N GLN A 5 10.68 15.32 -2.21
CA GLN A 5 9.52 16.17 -1.96
C GLN A 5 8.25 15.35 -1.93
N VAL A 6 7.31 15.78 -1.10
CA VAL A 6 6.05 15.05 -0.88
C VAL A 6 4.89 15.95 -1.24
N LEU A 7 4.03 15.47 -2.16
CA LEU A 7 2.69 16.00 -2.36
C LEU A 7 1.70 15.16 -1.56
N ASP A 8 1.43 15.58 -0.32
CA ASP A 8 0.45 14.96 0.57
C ASP A 8 -0.92 15.62 0.37
N SER A 9 -1.85 14.93 -0.29
CA SER A 9 -3.21 15.44 -0.50
C SER A 9 -4.21 14.30 -0.61
N ILE A 10 -5.44 14.52 -0.15
CA ILE A 10 -6.53 13.54 -0.15
C ILE A 10 -6.80 12.89 -1.52
N MET A 11 -7.31 11.67 -1.54
CA MET A 11 -7.72 11.00 -2.78
C MET A 11 -8.84 11.78 -3.49
N GLY A 12 -8.82 11.78 -4.82
CA GLY A 12 -9.79 12.54 -5.63
C GLY A 12 -9.51 14.03 -5.74
N SER A 13 -8.46 14.57 -5.10
CA SER A 13 -8.08 15.99 -5.20
C SER A 13 -7.46 16.41 -6.54
N GLY A 14 -7.17 15.44 -7.43
CA GLY A 14 -6.55 15.69 -8.73
C GLY A 14 -5.02 15.68 -8.75
N LYS A 15 -4.34 15.18 -7.70
CA LYS A 15 -2.86 15.06 -7.62
C LYS A 15 -2.21 14.61 -8.94
N THR A 16 -2.67 13.48 -9.48
CA THR A 16 -2.14 12.89 -10.71
C THR A 16 -2.35 13.80 -11.93
N THR A 17 -3.47 14.50 -12.02
CA THR A 17 -3.69 15.46 -13.12
C THR A 17 -2.76 16.66 -12.98
N LYS A 18 -2.69 17.24 -11.77
CA LYS A 18 -1.84 18.41 -11.49
C LYS A 18 -0.35 18.13 -11.70
N ILE A 19 0.14 16.96 -11.31
CA ILE A 19 1.55 16.60 -11.54
C ILE A 19 1.84 16.39 -13.03
N ILE A 20 0.89 15.85 -13.81
CA ILE A 20 1.03 15.73 -15.27
C ILE A 20 1.09 17.11 -15.91
N ASP A 21 0.17 18.01 -15.55
CA ASP A 21 0.18 19.40 -16.03
C ASP A 21 1.51 20.10 -15.69
N TRP A 22 2.03 19.86 -14.50
CA TRP A 22 3.33 20.38 -14.07
C TRP A 22 4.49 19.80 -14.88
N MET A 23 4.51 18.50 -15.17
CA MET A 23 5.54 17.91 -16.04
C MET A 23 5.50 18.52 -17.46
N ILE A 24 4.29 18.71 -18.01
CA ILE A 24 4.08 19.34 -19.32
C ILE A 24 4.58 20.79 -19.34
N ALA A 25 4.36 21.54 -18.25
CA ALA A 25 4.85 22.90 -18.09
C ALA A 25 6.37 22.99 -17.88
N ASN A 26 7.06 21.86 -17.66
CA ASN A 26 8.50 21.78 -17.44
C ASN A 26 9.17 20.83 -18.46
N PRO A 27 9.10 21.12 -19.77
CA PRO A 27 9.50 20.16 -20.83
C PRO A 27 11.00 19.89 -20.90
N ASP A 28 11.85 20.73 -20.31
CA ASP A 28 13.30 20.59 -20.34
C ASP A 28 13.85 19.50 -19.41
N GLN A 29 13.00 18.89 -18.57
CA GLN A 29 13.41 17.79 -17.69
C GLN A 29 13.18 16.42 -18.35
N LYS A 30 13.83 15.39 -17.78
CA LYS A 30 13.54 13.99 -18.09
C LYS A 30 12.79 13.34 -16.96
N TYR A 31 11.70 12.64 -17.26
CA TYR A 31 10.77 12.12 -16.27
C TYR A 31 10.75 10.60 -16.23
N LEU A 32 10.78 10.08 -15.00
CA LEU A 32 10.47 8.70 -14.68
C LEU A 32 9.23 8.71 -13.79
N TYR A 33 8.07 8.41 -14.39
CA TYR A 33 6.80 8.31 -13.68
C TYR A 33 6.56 6.87 -13.25
N VAL A 34 6.32 6.64 -11.97
CA VAL A 34 6.10 5.31 -11.41
C VAL A 34 4.75 5.27 -10.74
N SER A 35 3.90 4.30 -11.10
CA SER A 35 2.56 4.14 -10.51
C SER A 35 2.25 2.66 -10.26
N PRO A 36 1.38 2.32 -9.29
CA PRO A 36 0.93 0.95 -9.12
C PRO A 36 -0.07 0.51 -10.21
N LEU A 37 -0.71 1.45 -10.93
CA LEU A 37 -1.77 1.14 -11.90
C LEU A 37 -1.22 1.02 -13.33
N LEU A 38 -1.52 -0.11 -14.00
CA LEU A 38 -1.15 -0.28 -15.41
C LEU A 38 -1.82 0.74 -16.32
N SER A 39 -3.08 1.09 -16.11
CA SER A 39 -3.74 2.10 -16.95
C SER A 39 -3.21 3.53 -16.73
N GLU A 40 -2.58 3.83 -15.58
CA GLU A 40 -1.83 5.09 -15.44
C GLU A 40 -0.57 5.06 -16.33
N VAL A 41 0.12 3.92 -16.33
CA VAL A 41 1.39 3.72 -17.04
C VAL A 41 1.24 3.59 -18.56
N GLU A 42 0.26 2.80 -19.01
CA GLU A 42 0.13 2.37 -20.40
C GLU A 42 -0.88 3.24 -21.18
N GLU A 43 -1.75 4.00 -20.49
CA GLU A 43 -2.79 4.80 -21.14
C GLU A 43 -2.75 6.28 -20.71
N ARG A 44 -2.98 6.59 -19.43
CA ARG A 44 -3.25 7.96 -18.99
C ARG A 44 -2.05 8.90 -19.13
N VAL A 45 -0.88 8.54 -18.58
CA VAL A 45 0.31 9.39 -18.69
C VAL A 45 0.78 9.51 -20.15
N PRO A 46 0.92 8.42 -20.93
CA PRO A 46 1.28 8.52 -22.34
C PRO A 46 0.32 9.40 -23.16
N THR A 47 -1.00 9.24 -22.96
CA THR A 47 -2.01 10.02 -23.70
C THR A 47 -1.98 11.49 -23.31
N ALA A 48 -1.93 11.81 -22.01
CA ALA A 48 -1.96 13.19 -21.55
C ALA A 48 -0.71 13.98 -21.96
N CYS A 49 0.44 13.31 -22.09
CA CYS A 49 1.70 13.93 -22.44
C CYS A 49 2.06 13.85 -23.93
N ALA A 50 1.23 13.23 -24.77
CA ALA A 50 1.55 12.85 -26.15
C ALA A 50 2.04 14.02 -27.01
N ASP A 51 1.35 15.16 -26.93
CA ASP A 51 1.58 16.33 -27.80
C ASP A 51 2.61 17.32 -27.22
N ALA A 52 3.14 17.07 -26.02
CA ALA A 52 4.02 18.03 -25.32
C ALA A 52 5.42 17.48 -25.06
N ILE A 53 5.53 16.48 -24.19
CA ILE A 53 6.82 15.95 -23.73
C ILE A 53 7.05 14.50 -24.15
N GLY A 54 6.02 13.82 -24.65
CA GLY A 54 6.02 12.40 -25.02
C GLY A 54 6.26 11.51 -23.81
N PHE A 55 5.55 10.39 -23.72
CA PHE A 55 5.83 9.35 -22.72
C PHE A 55 5.73 7.98 -23.37
N THR A 56 6.62 7.09 -22.95
CA THR A 56 6.60 5.68 -23.36
C THR A 56 6.68 4.79 -22.12
N PHE A 57 6.45 3.50 -22.29
CA PHE A 57 6.42 2.55 -21.19
C PHE A 57 7.02 1.20 -21.57
N PRO A 58 7.56 0.45 -20.60
CA PRO A 58 8.17 -0.86 -20.88
C PRO A 58 7.15 -1.92 -21.30
N THR A 59 7.28 -2.43 -22.51
CA THR A 59 6.50 -3.56 -23.04
C THR A 59 7.30 -4.86 -23.04
N ALA A 60 6.61 -6.00 -23.06
CA ALA A 60 7.22 -7.31 -23.27
C ALA A 60 6.81 -7.81 -24.66
N GLU A 61 7.67 -7.58 -25.64
CA GLU A 61 7.42 -7.92 -27.05
C GLU A 61 8.67 -8.52 -27.69
N ASN A 62 8.48 -9.36 -28.70
CA ASN A 62 9.55 -9.88 -29.56
C ASN A 62 10.73 -10.51 -28.79
N GLY A 63 10.45 -11.24 -27.70
CA GLY A 63 11.47 -11.89 -26.87
C GLY A 63 12.22 -10.96 -25.90
N THR A 64 11.89 -9.66 -25.89
CA THR A 64 12.43 -8.69 -24.93
C THR A 64 11.58 -8.70 -23.66
N SER A 65 12.22 -8.85 -22.49
CA SER A 65 11.52 -8.76 -21.20
C SER A 65 11.14 -7.31 -20.88
N LYS A 66 10.10 -7.07 -20.06
CA LYS A 66 9.75 -5.72 -19.61
C LYS A 66 10.95 -4.99 -18.97
N SER A 67 11.79 -5.70 -18.21
CA SER A 67 13.00 -5.12 -17.61
C SER A 67 14.04 -4.72 -18.65
N GLN A 68 14.26 -5.54 -19.68
CA GLN A 68 15.19 -5.18 -20.76
C GLN A 68 14.64 -4.02 -21.61
N SER A 69 13.34 -4.00 -21.86
CA SER A 69 12.66 -2.87 -22.51
C SER A 69 12.86 -1.58 -21.71
N PHE A 70 12.64 -1.62 -20.40
CA PHE A 70 12.88 -0.47 -19.51
C PHE A 70 14.32 0.02 -19.56
N LEU A 71 15.29 -0.89 -19.53
CA LEU A 71 16.70 -0.55 -19.65
C LEU A 71 17.04 0.13 -21.00
N ASN A 72 16.45 -0.35 -22.11
CA ASN A 72 16.64 0.24 -23.43
C ASN A 72 16.07 1.67 -23.50
N LEU A 73 14.88 1.90 -22.91
CA LEU A 73 14.28 3.23 -22.84
C LEU A 73 15.13 4.23 -22.05
N LEU A 74 15.73 3.78 -20.94
CA LEU A 74 16.68 4.60 -20.16
C LEU A 74 17.94 4.94 -20.96
N LYS A 75 18.46 4.01 -21.76
CA LYS A 75 19.63 4.24 -22.64
C LYS A 75 19.34 5.34 -23.68
N SER A 76 18.13 5.35 -24.22
CA SER A 76 17.64 6.38 -25.16
C SER A 76 17.22 7.70 -24.49
N ALA A 77 17.26 7.79 -23.15
CA ALA A 77 16.84 8.97 -22.39
C ALA A 77 15.38 9.39 -22.67
N GLU A 78 14.49 8.42 -22.83
CA GLU A 78 13.05 8.65 -23.01
C GLU A 78 12.39 9.12 -21.72
N ASN A 79 11.25 9.81 -21.82
CA ASN A 79 10.35 9.99 -20.69
C ASN A 79 9.55 8.69 -20.48
N ILE A 80 9.62 8.11 -19.29
CA ILE A 80 9.18 6.74 -19.06
C ILE A 80 8.11 6.70 -17.98
N ALA A 81 6.98 6.07 -18.29
CA ALA A 81 6.03 5.62 -17.30
C ALA A 81 6.27 4.12 -17.02
N THR A 82 6.31 3.72 -15.75
CA THR A 82 6.55 2.33 -15.35
C THR A 82 5.80 1.94 -14.09
N THR A 83 5.72 0.64 -13.82
CA THR A 83 5.01 0.13 -12.64
C THR A 83 5.89 0.09 -11.40
N HIS A 84 5.27 0.18 -10.21
CA HIS A 84 5.95 -0.09 -8.93
C HIS A 84 6.71 -1.43 -8.94
N SER A 85 6.10 -2.47 -9.51
CA SER A 85 6.72 -3.79 -9.59
C SER A 85 8.03 -3.78 -10.38
N LEU A 86 8.08 -3.06 -11.50
CA LEU A 86 9.31 -2.97 -12.30
C LEU A 86 10.35 -2.04 -11.67
N PHE A 87 9.90 -0.96 -11.03
CA PHE A 87 10.76 -0.05 -10.26
C PHE A 87 11.51 -0.78 -9.14
N LYS A 88 10.82 -1.65 -8.38
CA LYS A 88 11.44 -2.49 -7.34
C LYS A 88 12.51 -3.45 -7.86
N LEU A 89 12.50 -3.76 -9.15
CA LEU A 89 13.43 -4.70 -9.80
C LEU A 89 14.61 -4.00 -10.49
N MET A 90 14.74 -2.68 -10.35
CA MET A 90 15.85 -1.94 -10.96
C MET A 90 17.21 -2.42 -10.46
N THR A 91 18.11 -2.66 -11.40
CA THR A 91 19.50 -3.03 -11.13
C THR A 91 20.39 -1.80 -11.04
N LYS A 92 21.66 -1.98 -10.63
CA LYS A 92 22.67 -0.90 -10.63
C LYS A 92 22.81 -0.20 -11.98
N GLU A 93 22.64 -0.93 -13.10
CA GLU A 93 22.69 -0.34 -14.45
C GLU A 93 21.54 0.64 -14.69
N HIS A 94 20.32 0.30 -14.25
CA HIS A 94 19.17 1.20 -14.33
C HIS A 94 19.42 2.47 -13.53
N LEU A 95 19.88 2.33 -12.28
CA LEU A 95 20.16 3.45 -11.39
C LEU A 95 21.26 4.38 -11.92
N GLN A 96 22.30 3.80 -12.51
CA GLN A 96 23.38 4.58 -13.12
C GLN A 96 22.86 5.41 -14.31
N LEU A 97 22.03 4.81 -15.18
CA LEU A 97 21.41 5.55 -16.30
C LEU A 97 20.47 6.65 -15.82
N ILE A 98 19.65 6.39 -14.78
CA ILE A 98 18.76 7.39 -14.17
C ILE A 98 19.56 8.61 -13.69
N LYS A 99 20.69 8.34 -13.02
CA LYS A 99 21.61 9.37 -12.52
C LYS A 99 22.29 10.14 -13.65
N ASP A 100 22.87 9.44 -14.62
CA ASP A 100 23.64 10.04 -15.72
C ASP A 100 22.77 10.88 -16.64
N LYS A 101 21.50 10.51 -16.81
CA LYS A 101 20.52 11.25 -17.61
C LYS A 101 19.76 12.31 -16.81
N GLY A 102 19.95 12.39 -15.50
CA GLY A 102 19.40 13.44 -14.64
C GLY A 102 17.88 13.41 -14.50
N TYR A 103 17.28 12.21 -14.41
CA TYR A 103 15.83 12.05 -14.32
C TYR A 103 15.22 12.69 -13.05
N VAL A 104 14.02 13.25 -13.20
CA VAL A 104 13.06 13.58 -12.15
C VAL A 104 12.15 12.38 -11.95
N LEU A 105 12.19 11.79 -10.76
CA LEU A 105 11.38 10.64 -10.37
C LEU A 105 10.06 11.12 -9.76
N ILE A 106 8.94 10.72 -10.36
CA ILE A 106 7.59 10.90 -9.81
C ILE A 106 7.11 9.53 -9.32
N VAL A 107 6.77 9.41 -8.05
CA VAL A 107 6.21 8.18 -7.45
C VAL A 107 4.76 8.45 -7.08
N ASP A 108 3.85 7.94 -7.89
CA ASP A 108 2.40 8.05 -7.69
C ASP A 108 1.89 6.92 -6.80
N GLU A 109 1.26 7.29 -5.68
CA GLU A 109 0.99 6.41 -4.53
C GLU A 109 2.28 5.88 -3.87
N GLU A 110 2.25 5.65 -2.57
CA GLU A 110 3.45 5.18 -1.83
C GLU A 110 3.96 3.83 -2.38
N VAL A 111 5.28 3.68 -2.54
CA VAL A 111 5.94 2.37 -2.72
C VAL A 111 6.25 1.80 -1.34
N ASN A 112 5.91 0.53 -1.09
CA ASN A 112 6.32 -0.13 0.15
C ASN A 112 7.84 -0.32 0.17
N MET A 113 8.53 0.55 0.92
CA MET A 113 9.97 0.48 1.11
C MET A 113 10.38 -0.52 2.19
N ILE A 114 9.47 -0.87 3.10
CA ILE A 114 9.66 -1.89 4.14
C ILE A 114 8.54 -2.91 4.03
N GLU A 115 8.89 -4.18 3.90
CA GLU A 115 7.94 -5.29 3.81
C GLU A 115 8.29 -6.39 4.81
N ASP A 116 7.28 -7.18 5.19
CA ASP A 116 7.47 -8.33 6.07
C ASP A 116 8.31 -9.40 5.39
N TYR A 117 9.33 -9.91 6.08
CA TYR A 117 10.03 -11.11 5.67
C TYR A 117 9.42 -12.34 6.38
N SER A 118 8.33 -12.86 5.83
CA SER A 118 7.64 -14.02 6.38
C SER A 118 8.35 -15.33 5.98
N THR A 119 9.42 -15.69 6.67
CA THR A 119 9.88 -17.08 6.73
C THR A 119 9.84 -17.57 8.17
N VAL A 120 9.71 -18.89 8.36
CA VAL A 120 9.60 -19.53 9.67
C VAL A 120 10.75 -19.02 10.55
N CYS A 121 10.42 -18.14 11.51
CA CYS A 121 11.34 -17.36 12.33
C CYS A 121 12.19 -18.18 13.31
N GLY A 122 12.45 -19.46 13.04
CA GLY A 122 13.30 -20.28 13.90
C GLY A 122 14.79 -20.13 13.61
N TYR A 123 15.19 -19.52 12.50
CA TYR A 123 16.55 -19.71 11.99
C TYR A 123 17.55 -18.60 12.29
N LEU A 124 17.14 -17.33 12.50
CA LEU A 124 18.12 -16.24 12.59
C LEU A 124 18.98 -16.33 13.86
N ASP A 125 18.36 -16.67 15.00
CA ASP A 125 19.07 -16.92 16.25
C ASP A 125 20.07 -18.07 16.13
N ASP A 126 19.65 -19.18 15.53
CA ASP A 126 20.51 -20.33 15.28
C ASP A 126 21.68 -19.99 14.34
N LEU A 127 21.39 -19.30 13.22
CA LEU A 127 22.40 -18.88 12.24
C LEU A 127 23.42 -17.91 12.85
N LYS A 128 22.96 -17.03 13.75
CA LYS A 128 23.84 -16.14 14.51
C LYS A 128 24.69 -16.94 15.50
N GLY A 129 24.08 -17.88 16.24
CA GLY A 129 24.78 -18.77 17.17
C GLY A 129 25.80 -19.70 16.49
N TRP A 130 25.66 -19.96 15.19
CA TRP A 130 26.60 -20.74 14.38
C TRP A 130 27.64 -19.87 13.64
N ASP A 131 27.69 -18.56 13.91
CA ASP A 131 28.56 -17.59 13.21
C ASP A 131 28.42 -17.64 11.68
N VAL A 132 27.19 -17.83 11.20
CA VAL A 132 26.87 -17.85 9.75
C VAL A 132 26.39 -16.46 9.31
N VAL A 133 25.69 -15.76 10.18
CA VAL A 133 25.23 -14.38 9.97
C VAL A 133 25.56 -13.51 11.18
N ASP A 134 25.65 -12.21 10.98
CA ASP A 134 25.68 -11.20 12.04
C ASP A 134 24.65 -10.09 11.76
N ILE A 135 24.41 -9.23 12.74
CA ILE A 135 23.50 -8.09 12.65
C ILE A 135 24.29 -6.80 12.84
N ASP A 136 24.26 -5.95 11.82
CA ASP A 136 24.82 -4.61 11.88
C ASP A 136 23.84 -3.65 12.53
N TYR A 137 24.03 -3.43 13.83
CA TYR A 137 23.20 -2.52 14.60
C TYR A 137 23.45 -1.03 14.31
N GLN A 138 24.55 -0.70 13.62
CA GLN A 138 24.81 0.68 13.18
C GLN A 138 24.03 1.00 11.90
N ASN A 139 23.70 -0.02 11.10
CA ASN A 139 22.93 0.09 9.88
C ASN A 139 21.52 -0.50 10.03
N ASN A 140 20.77 -0.03 11.04
CA ASN A 140 19.36 -0.36 11.27
C ASN A 140 19.06 -1.87 11.36
N GLY A 141 20.03 -2.67 11.82
CA GLY A 141 19.87 -4.11 12.00
C GLY A 141 20.05 -4.91 10.72
N LYS A 142 20.81 -4.40 9.75
CA LYS A 142 21.10 -5.11 8.50
C LYS A 142 21.74 -6.48 8.79
N VAL A 143 21.23 -7.53 8.15
CA VAL A 143 21.78 -8.89 8.29
C VAL A 143 22.96 -9.05 7.36
N ILE A 144 24.12 -9.42 7.92
CA ILE A 144 25.38 -9.66 7.20
C ILE A 144 25.62 -11.17 7.13
N VAL A 145 26.01 -11.67 5.95
CA VAL A 145 26.44 -13.06 5.78
C VAL A 145 27.93 -13.18 6.07
N LEU A 146 28.29 -13.99 7.07
CA LEU A 146 29.69 -14.25 7.45
C LEU A 146 30.26 -15.49 6.73
N LYS A 147 29.42 -16.50 6.51
CA LYS A 147 29.80 -17.77 5.88
C LYS A 147 28.74 -18.23 4.89
N GLU A 148 29.18 -18.88 3.83
CA GLU A 148 28.28 -19.52 2.88
C GLU A 148 27.51 -20.67 3.54
N PRO A 149 26.20 -20.82 3.29
CA PRO A 149 25.43 -21.91 3.85
C PRO A 149 25.94 -23.26 3.36
N THR A 150 26.15 -24.18 4.30
CA THR A 150 26.48 -25.58 4.00
C THR A 150 25.24 -26.40 3.64
N ASN A 151 24.03 -25.90 3.95
CA ASN A 151 22.76 -26.57 3.73
C ASN A 151 21.87 -25.81 2.72
N ASN A 152 21.38 -26.52 1.70
CA ASN A 152 20.62 -25.97 0.56
C ASN A 152 19.09 -26.04 0.76
N SER A 153 18.59 -25.91 2.00
CA SER A 153 17.14 -25.78 2.18
C SER A 153 16.64 -24.50 1.47
N ARG A 154 15.44 -24.57 0.87
CA ARG A 154 14.88 -23.46 0.09
C ARG A 154 14.69 -22.20 0.95
N SER A 155 14.29 -22.33 2.21
CA SER A 155 14.10 -21.20 3.12
C SER A 155 15.42 -20.51 3.47
N PHE A 156 16.48 -21.29 3.75
CA PHE A 156 17.80 -20.73 3.98
C PHE A 156 18.30 -19.98 2.75
N LYS A 157 18.21 -20.59 1.56
CA LYS A 157 18.64 -19.95 0.31
C LYS A 157 17.99 -18.57 0.14
N THR A 158 16.67 -18.48 0.31
CA THR A 158 15.97 -17.20 0.20
C THR A 158 16.46 -16.17 1.22
N LEU A 159 16.72 -16.57 2.48
CA LEU A 159 17.28 -15.67 3.50
C LEU A 159 18.63 -15.11 3.08
N PHE A 160 19.54 -15.98 2.63
CA PHE A 160 20.85 -15.57 2.14
C PHE A 160 20.76 -14.69 0.90
N ASP A 161 19.82 -14.95 -0.01
CA ASP A 161 19.61 -14.12 -1.21
C ASP A 161 19.26 -12.67 -0.81
N TYR A 162 18.34 -12.48 0.14
CA TYR A 162 18.00 -11.13 0.63
C TYR A 162 19.14 -10.48 1.42
N ALA A 163 19.85 -11.24 2.27
CA ALA A 163 20.98 -10.72 3.04
C ALA A 163 22.15 -10.29 2.13
N LYS A 164 22.50 -11.10 1.12
CA LYS A 164 23.53 -10.76 0.12
C LYS A 164 23.13 -9.61 -0.79
N ALA A 165 21.83 -9.42 -1.00
CA ALA A 165 21.28 -8.26 -1.69
C ALA A 165 21.19 -7.01 -0.80
N ASP A 166 21.74 -7.04 0.42
CA ASP A 166 21.73 -5.93 1.39
C ASP A 166 20.31 -5.45 1.76
N SER A 167 19.34 -6.36 1.70
CA SER A 167 17.91 -6.04 1.76
C SER A 167 17.20 -6.68 2.95
N LEU A 168 17.89 -7.47 3.79
CA LEU A 168 17.32 -8.13 4.97
C LEU A 168 17.72 -7.41 6.26
N PHE A 169 16.74 -7.10 7.12
CA PHE A 169 16.95 -6.35 8.36
C PHE A 169 16.21 -6.97 9.54
N ALA A 170 16.83 -6.91 10.71
CA ALA A 170 16.32 -7.45 11.98
C ALA A 170 15.91 -6.36 12.96
N SER A 171 14.91 -6.66 13.78
CA SER A 171 14.51 -5.78 14.88
C SER A 171 15.58 -5.78 15.97
N LYS A 172 15.76 -4.65 16.66
CA LYS A 172 16.79 -4.49 17.71
C LYS A 172 16.61 -5.44 18.90
N ASN A 173 15.36 -5.75 19.26
CA ASN A 173 15.00 -6.48 20.48
C ASN A 173 14.37 -7.86 20.20
N SER A 174 14.30 -8.28 18.93
CA SER A 174 13.71 -9.56 18.53
C SER A 174 14.30 -9.98 17.18
N ASN A 175 15.07 -11.07 17.19
CA ASN A 175 15.64 -11.63 15.97
C ASN A 175 14.58 -12.33 15.09
N ASN A 176 13.33 -12.40 15.56
CA ASN A 176 12.22 -13.07 14.87
C ASN A 176 11.36 -12.11 14.05
N ALA A 177 11.49 -10.79 14.25
CA ALA A 177 10.84 -9.80 13.42
C ALA A 177 11.83 -9.29 12.36
N LEU A 178 11.83 -9.99 11.22
CA LEU A 178 12.61 -9.67 10.04
C LEU A 178 11.78 -8.88 9.04
N VAL A 179 12.41 -7.93 8.37
CA VAL A 179 11.82 -7.17 7.27
C VAL A 179 12.75 -7.16 6.08
N THR A 180 12.19 -7.00 4.89
CA THR A 180 12.94 -6.60 3.72
C THR A 180 12.86 -5.10 3.55
N GLN A 181 13.95 -4.48 3.10
CA GLN A 181 13.96 -3.07 2.70
C GLN A 181 14.41 -2.93 1.26
N LEU A 182 13.76 -2.01 0.56
CA LEU A 182 14.23 -1.57 -0.74
C LEU A 182 15.42 -0.62 -0.58
N PRO A 183 16.42 -0.67 -1.47
CA PRO A 183 17.60 0.17 -1.33
C PRO A 183 17.24 1.64 -1.57
N VAL A 184 17.76 2.52 -0.71
CA VAL A 184 17.56 3.99 -0.83
C VAL A 184 18.00 4.54 -2.18
N SER A 185 18.95 3.86 -2.84
CA SER A 185 19.42 4.21 -4.18
C SER A 185 18.33 4.20 -5.25
N LEU A 186 17.19 3.50 -5.05
CA LEU A 186 16.03 3.61 -5.93
C LEU A 186 15.47 5.04 -5.99
N LEU A 187 15.53 5.77 -4.86
CA LEU A 187 15.10 7.16 -4.78
C LEU A 187 16.27 8.09 -5.13
N LEU A 188 17.45 7.84 -4.55
CA LEU A 188 18.59 8.76 -4.63
C LEU A 188 19.32 8.76 -5.99
N ALA A 189 19.06 7.79 -6.86
CA ALA A 189 19.60 7.81 -8.22
C ALA A 189 19.05 8.98 -9.06
N ALA A 190 17.84 9.44 -8.77
CA ALA A 190 17.21 10.55 -9.48
C ALA A 190 17.77 11.90 -9.04
N LYS A 191 17.80 12.86 -9.95
CA LYS A 191 18.18 14.26 -9.67
C LYS A 191 17.21 14.91 -8.66
N ARG A 192 15.94 14.51 -8.72
CA ARG A 192 14.83 15.02 -7.89
C ARG A 192 13.79 13.93 -7.73
N VAL A 193 13.18 13.82 -6.55
CA VAL A 193 12.13 12.84 -6.26
C VAL A 193 10.88 13.55 -5.76
N ILE A 194 9.74 13.26 -6.36
CA ILE A 194 8.43 13.79 -5.95
C ILE A 194 7.51 12.59 -5.68
N ILE A 195 7.03 12.48 -4.45
CA ILE A 195 6.18 11.38 -4.00
C ILE A 195 4.76 11.91 -3.79
N LEU A 196 3.79 11.32 -4.48
CA LEU A 196 2.38 11.65 -4.36
C LEU A 196 1.73 10.64 -3.43
N THR A 197 1.17 11.11 -2.32
CA THR A 197 0.55 10.21 -1.33
C THR A 197 -0.54 10.94 -0.55
N TYR A 198 -1.10 10.26 0.45
CA TYR A 198 -2.02 10.84 1.41
C TYR A 198 -1.75 10.31 2.82
N LYS A 199 -1.71 11.21 3.81
CA LYS A 199 -1.30 10.92 5.20
C LYS A 199 0.12 10.36 5.27
N PHE A 200 1.07 11.14 4.75
CA PHE A 200 2.48 10.79 4.68
C PHE A 200 3.14 10.73 6.06
N GLU A 201 2.94 11.78 6.87
CA GLU A 201 3.59 11.88 8.17
C GLU A 201 3.12 10.74 9.09
N GLY A 202 4.07 9.99 9.66
CA GLY A 202 3.80 8.80 10.45
C GLY A 202 3.56 7.51 9.63
N SER A 203 3.55 7.58 8.29
CA SER A 203 3.46 6.40 7.41
C SER A 203 4.75 5.56 7.43
N ILE A 204 4.68 4.34 6.88
CA ILE A 204 5.84 3.45 6.75
C ILE A 204 6.95 4.13 5.92
N LEU A 205 6.61 4.78 4.81
CA LEU A 205 7.59 5.51 4.01
C LEU A 205 8.22 6.69 4.77
N SER A 206 7.45 7.49 5.51
CA SER A 206 8.05 8.59 6.29
C SER A 206 9.03 8.07 7.34
N GLN A 207 8.70 6.95 8.01
CA GLN A 207 9.59 6.31 8.97
C GLN A 207 10.82 5.70 8.28
N PHE A 208 10.66 5.13 7.08
CA PHE A 208 11.78 4.63 6.28
C PHE A 208 12.75 5.75 5.89
N LEU A 209 12.27 6.91 5.44
CA LEU A 209 13.13 8.05 5.10
C LEU A 209 13.90 8.54 6.34
N LYS A 210 13.21 8.74 7.46
CA LYS A 210 13.82 9.16 8.73
C LYS A 210 14.85 8.17 9.26
N MET A 211 14.58 6.87 9.14
CA MET A 211 15.48 5.80 9.55
C MET A 211 16.76 5.76 8.71
N ASN A 212 16.69 6.17 7.44
CA ASN A 212 17.83 6.26 6.53
C ASN A 212 18.46 7.67 6.48
N ASN A 213 18.12 8.55 7.44
CA ASN A 213 18.59 9.93 7.52
C ASN A 213 18.33 10.74 6.23
N LEU A 214 17.24 10.42 5.52
CA LEU A 214 16.81 11.14 4.34
C LEU A 214 15.83 12.25 4.75
N THR A 215 16.18 13.48 4.39
CA THR A 215 15.34 14.66 4.57
C THR A 215 14.36 14.81 3.43
N TYR A 216 13.15 15.29 3.73
CA TYR A 216 12.14 15.63 2.74
C TYR A 216 11.52 17.00 3.03
N SER A 217 10.89 17.59 2.03
CA SER A 217 10.08 18.79 2.18
C SER A 217 8.74 18.64 1.45
N ASP A 218 7.84 19.58 1.65
CA ASP A 218 6.61 19.62 0.86
C ASP A 218 6.90 19.98 -0.61
N PHE A 219 6.06 19.46 -1.50
CA PHE A 219 6.02 19.86 -2.90
C PHE A 219 4.93 20.92 -3.09
N ASN A 220 5.33 22.18 -3.27
CA ASN A 220 4.45 23.35 -3.31
C ASN A 220 4.56 24.14 -4.62
N GLU A 221 4.83 23.49 -5.75
CA GLU A 221 4.92 24.18 -7.06
C GLU A 221 3.56 24.44 -7.72
N PHE A 222 2.48 23.91 -7.15
CA PHE A 222 1.11 24.24 -7.53
C PHE A 222 0.18 24.06 -6.33
N ASP A 223 -0.94 24.76 -6.37
CA ASP A 223 -1.97 24.65 -5.34
C ASP A 223 -2.83 23.40 -5.53
N MET A 224 -3.12 22.75 -4.40
CA MET A 224 -4.14 21.69 -4.31
C MET A 224 -5.44 22.27 -3.75
N PRO A 225 -6.61 21.70 -4.09
CA PRO A 225 -7.85 22.09 -3.46
C PRO A 225 -7.80 21.86 -1.96
N ASP A 226 -8.44 22.75 -1.21
CA ASP A 226 -8.58 22.66 0.24
C ASP A 226 -9.24 21.33 0.64
N GLU A 227 -8.59 20.59 1.54
CA GLU A 227 -9.08 19.31 2.03
C GLU A 227 -10.45 19.43 2.73
N LYS A 228 -10.73 20.55 3.42
CA LYS A 228 -12.02 20.81 4.05
C LYS A 228 -13.15 20.86 3.01
N VAL A 229 -12.92 21.55 1.90
CA VAL A 229 -13.89 21.63 0.79
C VAL A 229 -14.14 20.27 0.19
N LEU A 230 -13.10 19.46 0.01
CA LEU A 230 -13.22 18.09 -0.51
C LEU A 230 -13.97 17.19 0.48
N LYS A 231 -13.64 17.24 1.78
CA LYS A 231 -14.34 16.51 2.84
C LYS A 231 -15.83 16.88 2.91
N ASP A 232 -16.17 18.15 2.72
CA ASP A 232 -17.56 18.60 2.67
C ASP A 232 -18.34 18.02 1.48
N GLN A 233 -17.68 17.85 0.33
CA GLN A 233 -18.27 17.17 -0.83
C GLN A 233 -18.43 15.67 -0.56
N ILE A 234 -17.41 15.03 0.00
CA ILE A 234 -17.42 13.62 0.40
C ILE A 234 -18.57 13.35 1.38
N ARG A 235 -18.76 14.22 2.38
CA ARG A 235 -19.82 14.09 3.39
C ARG A 235 -21.22 14.10 2.78
N LYS A 236 -21.41 14.77 1.64
CA LYS A 236 -22.69 14.79 0.90
C LYS A 236 -22.92 13.50 0.09
N LEU A 237 -21.84 12.85 -0.34
CA LEU A 237 -21.91 11.62 -1.15
C LEU A 237 -21.94 10.35 -0.30
N VAL A 238 -21.39 10.38 0.91
CA VAL A 238 -21.25 9.20 1.76
C VAL A 238 -22.37 9.11 2.79
N THR A 239 -23.10 8.00 2.74
CA THR A 239 -24.07 7.62 3.78
C THR A 239 -23.51 6.47 4.61
N ILE A 240 -23.44 6.65 5.94
CA ILE A 240 -23.06 5.56 6.85
C ILE A 240 -24.28 4.66 7.09
N GLY A 241 -24.26 3.46 6.50
CA GLY A 241 -25.33 2.49 6.62
C GLY A 241 -25.35 1.81 7.99
N SER A 242 -26.54 1.50 8.50
CA SER A 242 -26.68 0.69 9.72
C SER A 242 -27.92 -0.20 9.71
N THR A 243 -27.82 -1.35 10.35
CA THR A 243 -28.94 -2.24 10.70
C THR A 243 -28.88 -2.55 12.20
N LEU A 244 -29.93 -3.14 12.77
CA LEU A 244 -29.89 -3.59 14.17
C LEU A 244 -28.70 -4.54 14.43
N SER A 245 -28.41 -5.42 13.48
CA SER A 245 -27.29 -6.37 13.58
C SER A 245 -25.93 -5.70 13.45
N THR A 246 -25.76 -4.69 12.58
CA THR A 246 -24.48 -3.97 12.50
C THR A 246 -24.24 -3.14 13.75
N ARG A 247 -25.26 -2.41 14.24
CA ARG A 247 -25.16 -1.60 15.47
C ARG A 247 -24.73 -2.43 16.68
N SER A 248 -25.26 -3.65 16.81
CA SER A 248 -24.85 -4.57 17.88
C SER A 248 -23.36 -4.96 17.77
N LEU A 249 -22.81 -5.12 16.57
CA LEU A 249 -21.37 -5.37 16.38
C LEU A 249 -20.53 -4.13 16.68
N ASN A 250 -21.00 -2.94 16.29
CA ASN A 250 -20.32 -1.68 16.56
C ASN A 250 -20.21 -1.34 18.05
N GLN A 251 -20.82 -2.10 18.96
CA GLN A 251 -20.63 -1.96 20.41
C GLN A 251 -19.45 -2.78 20.95
N ARG A 252 -18.87 -3.69 20.15
CA ARG A 252 -17.82 -4.61 20.58
C ARG A 252 -16.44 -4.08 20.23
N GLN A 253 -15.50 -4.21 21.17
CA GLN A 253 -14.11 -3.78 21.02
C GLN A 253 -13.19 -4.96 20.71
N GLY A 254 -12.14 -4.74 19.92
CA GLY A 254 -11.10 -5.74 19.62
C GLY A 254 -11.46 -6.79 18.55
N TYR A 255 -12.60 -6.63 17.87
CA TYR A 255 -13.08 -7.59 16.88
C TYR A 255 -12.51 -7.31 15.50
N MET A 256 -12.58 -8.32 14.61
CA MET A 256 -12.27 -8.21 13.17
C MET A 256 -10.83 -7.83 12.83
N SER A 257 -9.88 -8.00 13.76
CA SER A 257 -8.45 -7.96 13.41
C SER A 257 -8.05 -9.24 12.66
N ALA A 258 -6.92 -9.22 11.94
CA ALA A 258 -6.44 -10.42 11.23
C ALA A 258 -6.33 -11.64 12.15
N THR A 259 -5.71 -11.45 13.32
CA THR A 259 -5.57 -12.53 14.32
C THR A 259 -6.90 -12.91 14.96
N TRP A 260 -7.84 -11.97 15.11
CA TRP A 260 -9.19 -12.34 15.53
C TRP A 260 -9.82 -13.30 14.51
N TYR A 261 -9.74 -13.02 13.21
CA TYR A 261 -10.25 -13.93 12.18
C TYR A 261 -9.55 -15.30 12.19
N GLU A 262 -8.23 -15.32 12.33
CA GLU A 262 -7.43 -16.55 12.21
C GLU A 262 -7.56 -17.48 13.42
N THR A 263 -7.47 -16.91 14.64
CA THR A 263 -7.35 -17.71 15.87
C THR A 263 -8.22 -17.22 17.01
N GLY A 264 -8.65 -15.96 17.02
CA GLY A 264 -9.34 -15.35 18.16
C GLY A 264 -10.87 -15.43 18.14
N ALA A 265 -11.50 -15.67 17.00
CA ALA A 265 -12.94 -15.56 16.86
C ALA A 265 -13.68 -16.80 17.41
N THR A 266 -14.69 -16.55 18.24
CA THR A 266 -15.62 -17.60 18.69
C THR A 266 -16.73 -17.83 17.67
N ALA A 267 -17.36 -19.01 17.71
CA ALA A 267 -18.49 -19.33 16.83
C ALA A 267 -19.66 -18.34 16.97
N ALA A 268 -19.94 -17.87 18.18
CA ALA A 268 -21.02 -16.90 18.45
C ALA A 268 -20.74 -15.54 17.80
N GLU A 269 -19.48 -15.08 17.82
CA GLU A 269 -19.09 -13.81 17.21
C GLU A 269 -19.11 -13.89 15.69
N LEU A 270 -18.63 -15.01 15.12
CA LEU A 270 -18.70 -15.26 13.68
C LEU A 270 -20.16 -15.34 13.19
N ASN A 271 -21.06 -15.95 13.99
CA ASN A 271 -22.48 -15.95 13.70
C ASN A 271 -23.09 -14.54 13.76
N SER A 272 -22.65 -13.71 14.70
CA SER A 272 -23.06 -12.30 14.79
C SER A 272 -22.62 -11.51 13.54
N LEU A 273 -21.36 -11.68 13.12
CA LEU A 273 -20.82 -11.09 11.89
C LEU A 273 -21.63 -11.53 10.65
N ARG A 274 -21.91 -12.83 10.50
CA ARG A 274 -22.75 -13.34 9.41
C ARG A 274 -24.16 -12.76 9.43
N GLY A 275 -24.74 -12.60 10.62
CA GLY A 275 -26.04 -11.95 10.80
C GLY A 275 -26.04 -10.53 10.25
N ALA A 276 -25.02 -9.74 10.62
CA ALA A 276 -24.85 -8.38 10.12
C ALA A 276 -24.66 -8.34 8.59
N LEU A 277 -23.77 -9.16 8.04
CA LEU A 277 -23.56 -9.24 6.59
C LEU A 277 -24.84 -9.64 5.84
N ARG A 278 -25.57 -10.64 6.33
CA ARG A 278 -26.86 -11.04 5.76
C ARG A 278 -27.89 -9.90 5.79
N SER A 279 -27.90 -9.09 6.86
CA SER A 279 -28.80 -7.94 6.94
C SER A 279 -28.48 -6.91 5.85
N ILE A 280 -27.20 -6.66 5.57
CA ILE A 280 -26.76 -5.73 4.52
C ILE A 280 -27.09 -6.29 3.13
N TYR A 281 -26.79 -7.56 2.88
CA TYR A 281 -27.06 -8.22 1.60
C TYR A 281 -28.56 -8.31 1.24
N ARG A 282 -29.46 -8.14 2.21
CA ARG A 282 -30.92 -8.06 1.95
C ARG A 282 -31.39 -6.67 1.52
N LEU A 283 -30.64 -5.63 1.88
CA LEU A 283 -30.99 -4.24 1.57
C LEU A 283 -30.48 -3.81 0.20
N HIS A 284 -29.45 -4.47 -0.31
CA HIS A 284 -28.67 -3.98 -1.45
C HIS A 284 -28.48 -5.05 -2.52
N PRO A 285 -28.55 -4.70 -3.83
CA PRO A 285 -28.24 -5.62 -4.91
C PRO A 285 -26.78 -6.10 -4.84
N LYS A 286 -26.54 -7.41 -4.98
CA LYS A 286 -25.20 -8.01 -4.81
C LYS A 286 -24.13 -7.38 -5.71
N GLN A 287 -24.48 -7.02 -6.93
CA GLN A 287 -23.58 -6.41 -7.90
C GLN A 287 -23.10 -5.02 -7.49
N SER A 288 -23.84 -4.33 -6.61
CA SER A 288 -23.47 -3.00 -6.09
C SER A 288 -22.47 -3.06 -4.94
N ILE A 289 -22.26 -4.24 -4.36
CA ILE A 289 -21.54 -4.41 -3.10
C ILE A 289 -20.06 -4.76 -3.34
N LEU A 290 -19.19 -4.13 -2.55
CA LEU A 290 -17.80 -4.54 -2.35
C LEU A 290 -17.54 -4.73 -0.86
N ILE A 291 -16.87 -5.82 -0.48
CA ILE A 291 -16.47 -6.09 0.91
C ILE A 291 -14.95 -6.21 1.05
N THR A 292 -14.43 -5.78 2.20
CA THR A 292 -13.07 -6.11 2.63
C THR A 292 -13.03 -6.76 4.01
N CYS A 293 -12.12 -7.73 4.14
CA CYS A 293 -11.74 -8.48 5.33
C CYS A 293 -10.40 -9.18 5.05
N PRO A 294 -9.70 -9.75 6.05
CA PRO A 294 -8.50 -10.56 5.78
C PRO A 294 -8.76 -11.66 4.76
N LEU A 295 -7.78 -11.95 3.93
CA LEU A 295 -7.92 -12.99 2.91
C LEU A 295 -8.19 -14.37 3.54
N SER A 296 -7.61 -14.65 4.70
CA SER A 296 -7.85 -15.88 5.48
C SER A 296 -9.31 -16.07 5.88
N ALA A 297 -10.13 -15.00 5.88
CA ALA A 297 -11.55 -15.06 6.17
C ALA A 297 -12.43 -15.29 4.93
N VAL A 298 -11.86 -15.30 3.72
CA VAL A 298 -12.59 -15.49 2.46
C VAL A 298 -12.51 -16.95 2.03
N GLU A 299 -13.67 -17.58 1.91
CA GLU A 299 -13.80 -19.00 1.55
C GLU A 299 -13.32 -19.27 0.10
N GLU A 300 -12.22 -20.01 -0.07
CA GLU A 300 -11.76 -20.51 -1.38
C GLU A 300 -12.19 -21.97 -1.66
N ARG A 301 -12.76 -22.70 -0.69
CA ARG A 301 -12.95 -24.17 -0.80
C ARG A 301 -14.35 -24.61 -1.25
N HIS A 302 -14.36 -25.67 -2.07
CA HIS A 302 -15.55 -26.30 -2.66
C HIS A 302 -16.57 -26.83 -1.62
N LYS A 303 -17.86 -26.75 -2.01
CA LYS A 303 -19.14 -27.07 -1.34
C LYS A 303 -19.30 -28.36 -0.50
N ARG A 304 -18.25 -29.13 -0.16
CA ARG A 304 -18.42 -30.45 0.50
C ARG A 304 -17.69 -30.66 1.83
N SER A 305 -17.08 -29.63 2.43
CA SER A 305 -16.28 -29.83 3.66
C SER A 305 -16.40 -28.75 4.73
N ILE A 306 -17.47 -27.97 4.78
CA ILE A 306 -17.59 -26.88 5.76
C ILE A 306 -18.57 -27.25 6.87
N HIS A 307 -18.01 -27.77 7.96
CA HIS A 307 -18.68 -27.83 9.26
C HIS A 307 -18.02 -26.92 10.32
N ASP A 308 -16.94 -26.19 10.00
CA ASP A 308 -16.20 -25.44 11.03
C ASP A 308 -16.77 -24.04 11.34
N GLY A 309 -17.62 -23.50 10.47
CA GLY A 309 -18.29 -22.23 10.72
C GLY A 309 -17.34 -21.06 10.95
N ARG A 310 -16.12 -21.03 10.35
CA ARG A 310 -15.15 -19.92 10.50
C ARG A 310 -15.16 -18.85 9.39
N ASP A 311 -15.64 -19.18 8.20
CA ASP A 311 -15.50 -18.27 7.05
C ASP A 311 -16.54 -17.15 6.94
N VAL A 312 -16.11 -15.99 6.45
CA VAL A 312 -16.97 -14.97 5.86
C VAL A 312 -17.19 -15.40 4.41
N ASN A 313 -18.36 -15.97 4.10
CA ASN A 313 -18.71 -16.32 2.72
C ASN A 313 -19.41 -15.12 2.07
N PRO A 314 -18.70 -14.23 1.35
CA PRO A 314 -19.35 -13.22 0.53
C PRO A 314 -20.09 -13.93 -0.60
N LYS A 315 -21.40 -14.13 -0.44
CA LYS A 315 -22.29 -14.63 -1.51
C LYS A 315 -22.55 -13.55 -2.57
N LEU A 316 -21.50 -12.89 -3.02
CA LEU A 316 -21.52 -11.73 -3.91
C LEU A 316 -21.24 -12.13 -5.36
N ASP A 317 -21.53 -11.23 -6.28
CA ASP A 317 -21.26 -11.38 -7.72
C ASP A 317 -19.97 -10.64 -8.10
N GLY A 318 -19.19 -11.19 -9.03
CA GLY A 318 -17.95 -10.60 -9.51
C GLY A 318 -17.01 -11.62 -10.17
N PRO A 319 -15.89 -11.17 -10.75
CA PRO A 319 -14.90 -12.06 -11.34
C PRO A 319 -14.33 -13.01 -10.28
N LYS A 320 -14.07 -14.25 -10.68
CA LYS A 320 -13.30 -15.21 -9.88
C LYS A 320 -11.87 -14.66 -9.69
N PRO A 321 -11.20 -14.96 -8.56
CA PRO A 321 -11.55 -15.99 -7.57
C PRO A 321 -12.48 -15.55 -6.42
N LYS A 322 -12.65 -14.25 -6.14
CA LYS A 322 -13.15 -13.79 -4.82
C LYS A 322 -14.46 -12.98 -4.82
N ARG A 323 -15.17 -12.91 -5.96
CA ARG A 323 -16.53 -12.34 -6.16
C ARG A 323 -16.92 -11.25 -5.15
N GLY A 324 -16.75 -9.98 -5.51
CA GLY A 324 -17.20 -8.85 -4.68
C GLY A 324 -16.38 -8.61 -3.41
N TRP A 325 -15.23 -9.29 -3.24
CA TRP A 325 -14.22 -8.97 -2.23
C TRP A 325 -13.01 -8.28 -2.83
N LEU A 326 -12.43 -7.33 -2.10
CA LEU A 326 -11.17 -6.66 -2.43
C LEU A 326 -10.32 -6.50 -1.17
N ALA A 327 -9.02 -6.81 -1.26
CA ALA A 327 -8.12 -6.63 -0.13
C ALA A 327 -8.01 -5.14 0.24
N CYS A 328 -7.97 -4.84 1.53
CA CYS A 328 -7.94 -3.45 2.01
C CYS A 328 -6.69 -2.70 1.51
N ASN A 329 -5.57 -3.41 1.36
CA ASN A 329 -4.30 -2.88 0.88
C ASN A 329 -4.17 -2.92 -0.65
N THR A 330 -5.24 -3.22 -1.40
CA THR A 330 -5.17 -3.20 -2.87
C THR A 330 -4.94 -1.78 -3.36
N ARG A 331 -3.71 -1.55 -3.81
CA ARG A 331 -3.33 -0.37 -4.58
C ARG A 331 -3.82 -0.54 -6.01
N ALA A 332 -4.39 0.53 -6.57
CA ALA A 332 -4.70 0.65 -7.99
C ALA A 332 -5.58 -0.48 -8.60
N THR A 333 -6.89 -0.27 -8.61
CA THR A 333 -7.82 -0.99 -9.49
C THR A 333 -8.98 -0.07 -9.84
N ASN A 334 -9.40 -0.07 -11.11
CA ASN A 334 -10.58 0.65 -11.58
C ASN A 334 -11.80 -0.28 -11.70
N ASP A 335 -11.63 -1.59 -11.47
CA ASP A 335 -12.63 -2.63 -11.78
C ASP A 335 -13.88 -2.55 -10.89
N PHE A 336 -13.83 -1.73 -9.84
CA PHE A 336 -14.86 -1.59 -8.82
C PHE A 336 -15.46 -0.18 -8.73
N SER A 337 -15.17 0.71 -9.69
CA SER A 337 -15.74 2.07 -9.71
C SER A 337 -17.28 2.09 -9.78
N ASN A 338 -17.90 0.99 -10.20
CA ASN A 338 -19.35 0.84 -10.22
C ASN A 338 -19.97 0.43 -8.87
N LYS A 339 -19.17 0.16 -7.83
CA LYS A 339 -19.65 -0.31 -6.53
C LYS A 339 -20.16 0.86 -5.68
N THR A 340 -21.45 0.85 -5.35
CA THR A 340 -22.13 1.90 -4.58
C THR A 340 -22.34 1.54 -3.11
N VAL A 341 -22.06 0.29 -2.72
CA VAL A 341 -22.20 -0.17 -1.34
C VAL A 341 -20.88 -0.80 -0.88
N MET A 342 -20.26 -0.22 0.13
CA MET A 342 -18.96 -0.64 0.64
C MET A 342 -19.13 -1.26 2.04
N ILE A 343 -18.61 -2.46 2.26
CA ILE A 343 -18.62 -3.13 3.56
C ILE A 343 -17.19 -3.28 4.07
N HIS A 344 -16.82 -2.51 5.10
CA HIS A 344 -15.54 -2.59 5.76
C HIS A 344 -15.65 -3.48 7.02
N ALA A 345 -15.37 -4.77 6.83
CA ALA A 345 -15.39 -5.80 7.87
C ALA A 345 -13.97 -6.14 8.34
N TYR A 346 -13.15 -5.12 8.60
CA TYR A 346 -11.76 -5.31 8.98
C TYR A 346 -11.36 -4.26 10.01
N ASN A 347 -10.77 -4.66 11.13
CA ASN A 347 -10.03 -3.79 12.04
C ASN A 347 -8.54 -3.84 11.67
N ARG A 348 -8.06 -2.83 10.92
CA ARG A 348 -6.79 -2.88 10.20
C ARG A 348 -5.60 -2.44 11.05
N TYR A 349 -4.57 -3.27 11.17
CA TYR A 349 -3.30 -2.91 11.82
C TYR A 349 -2.13 -3.03 10.84
N PRO A 350 -1.02 -2.31 11.06
CA PRO A 350 0.23 -2.56 10.34
C PRO A 350 0.65 -4.04 10.44
N ASN A 351 1.50 -4.49 9.52
CA ASN A 351 2.10 -5.81 9.65
C ASN A 351 2.92 -5.86 10.96
N ARG A 352 2.76 -6.94 11.74
CA ARG A 352 3.38 -7.08 13.07
C ARG A 352 4.91 -7.04 13.03
N ASN A 353 5.52 -7.67 12.03
CA ASN A 353 6.98 -7.69 11.90
C ASN A 353 7.50 -6.31 11.50
N VAL A 354 6.83 -5.64 10.55
CA VAL A 354 7.16 -4.26 10.15
C VAL A 354 7.02 -3.29 11.32
N GLU A 355 5.93 -3.38 12.08
CA GLU A 355 5.71 -2.56 13.26
C GLU A 355 6.73 -2.85 14.37
N SER A 356 6.99 -4.12 14.68
CA SER A 356 7.99 -4.52 15.67
C SER A 356 9.38 -4.00 15.30
N TYR A 357 9.75 -4.12 14.02
CA TYR A 357 11.00 -3.63 13.49
C TYR A 357 11.13 -2.12 13.70
N LEU A 358 10.20 -1.35 13.16
CA LEU A 358 10.22 0.11 13.24
C LEU A 358 10.18 0.63 14.69
N ASN A 359 9.35 0.05 15.55
CA ASN A 359 9.30 0.39 16.98
C ASN A 359 10.64 0.13 17.67
N SER A 360 11.28 -1.01 17.40
CA SER A 360 12.57 -1.38 18.01
C SER A 360 13.71 -0.43 17.64
N TRP A 361 13.58 0.25 16.50
CA TRP A 361 14.51 1.25 15.99
C TRP A 361 14.07 2.70 16.28
N GLY A 362 13.07 2.89 17.16
CA GLY A 362 12.62 4.22 17.60
C GLY A 362 11.83 5.00 16.55
N ARG A 363 11.22 4.31 15.58
CA ARG A 363 10.49 4.87 14.45
C ARG A 363 9.03 4.41 14.40
N PRO A 364 8.22 4.60 15.46
CA PRO A 364 6.90 4.01 15.55
C PRO A 364 5.94 4.47 14.44
N ILE A 365 5.10 3.55 13.97
CA ILE A 365 4.00 3.85 13.04
C ILE A 365 2.77 4.25 13.87
N ASP A 366 2.09 5.30 13.45
CA ASP A 366 0.75 5.58 13.95
C ASP A 366 -0.26 4.56 13.36
N ARG A 367 -0.73 3.66 14.24
CA ARG A 367 -1.67 2.59 13.89
C ARG A 367 -3.01 3.09 13.39
N ASP A 368 -3.49 4.22 13.89
CA ASP A 368 -4.81 4.75 13.57
C ASP A 368 -4.75 5.53 12.25
N THR A 369 -3.71 6.35 12.06
CA THR A 369 -3.41 7.01 10.78
C THR A 369 -3.22 5.97 9.67
N PHE A 370 -2.46 4.89 9.91
CA PHE A 370 -2.30 3.78 8.96
C PHE A 370 -3.62 3.08 8.63
N ALA A 371 -4.42 2.77 9.64
CA ALA A 371 -5.69 2.08 9.44
C ALA A 371 -6.67 2.93 8.64
N LEU A 372 -6.75 4.21 8.98
CA LEU A 372 -7.60 5.19 8.31
C LEU A 372 -7.19 5.39 6.85
N SER A 373 -5.89 5.57 6.57
CA SER A 373 -5.41 5.79 5.20
C SER A 373 -5.74 4.59 4.29
N GLU A 374 -5.50 3.36 4.74
CA GLU A 374 -5.85 2.14 4.00
C GLU A 374 -7.36 2.03 3.75
N MET A 375 -8.19 2.35 4.75
CA MET A 375 -9.65 2.31 4.59
C MET A 375 -10.13 3.36 3.59
N ILE A 376 -9.68 4.61 3.67
CA ILE A 376 -10.12 5.66 2.74
C ILE A 376 -9.65 5.34 1.32
N GLN A 377 -8.40 4.88 1.15
CA GLN A 377 -7.90 4.44 -0.16
C GLN A 377 -8.76 3.29 -0.73
N TRP A 378 -9.18 2.34 0.11
CA TRP A 378 -10.07 1.26 -0.28
C TRP A 378 -11.46 1.76 -0.68
N LEU A 379 -12.02 2.74 0.04
CA LEU A 379 -13.30 3.37 -0.33
C LEU A 379 -13.24 4.03 -1.71
N TRP A 380 -12.09 4.63 -2.07
CA TRP A 380 -11.87 5.23 -3.40
C TRP A 380 -11.75 4.21 -4.54
N ARG A 381 -11.79 2.91 -4.26
CA ARG A 381 -11.96 1.87 -5.30
C ARG A 381 -13.42 1.74 -5.74
N GLY A 382 -14.37 2.23 -4.93
CA GLY A 382 -15.79 2.30 -5.26
C GLY A 382 -16.17 3.55 -6.06
N CYS A 383 -17.47 3.83 -6.13
CA CYS A 383 -18.05 4.89 -6.97
C CYS A 383 -17.79 6.33 -6.52
N ILE A 384 -17.27 6.55 -5.30
CA ILE A 384 -17.08 7.90 -4.76
C ILE A 384 -16.07 8.70 -5.58
N ARG A 385 -15.10 8.01 -6.20
CA ARG A 385 -14.13 8.63 -7.12
C ARG A 385 -14.77 9.25 -8.37
N ASP A 386 -15.97 8.80 -8.73
CA ASP A 386 -16.75 9.32 -9.86
C ASP A 386 -17.75 10.41 -9.40
N GLY A 387 -17.68 10.86 -8.14
CA GLY A 387 -18.63 11.81 -7.58
C GLY A 387 -20.04 11.22 -7.36
N LYS A 388 -20.18 9.90 -7.29
CA LYS A 388 -21.46 9.21 -7.08
C LYS A 388 -21.69 8.89 -5.60
N GLU A 389 -22.97 8.84 -5.21
CA GLU A 389 -23.37 8.48 -3.86
C GLU A 389 -22.93 7.05 -3.48
N MET A 390 -22.49 6.90 -2.24
CA MET A 390 -21.96 5.65 -1.69
C MET A 390 -22.55 5.37 -0.30
N THR A 391 -23.05 4.16 -0.09
CA THR A 391 -23.40 3.68 1.26
C THR A 391 -22.24 2.87 1.84
N VAL A 392 -21.75 3.24 3.02
CA VAL A 392 -20.62 2.57 3.67
C VAL A 392 -21.07 1.92 4.99
N TYR A 393 -20.80 0.63 5.14
CA TYR A 393 -21.00 -0.13 6.37
C TYR A 393 -19.64 -0.46 7.00
N ILE A 394 -19.30 0.20 8.11
CA ILE A 394 -18.08 -0.05 8.85
C ILE A 394 -18.43 -0.87 10.09
N LEU A 395 -18.01 -2.14 10.12
CA LEU A 395 -18.47 -3.09 11.14
C LEU A 395 -17.60 -3.12 12.40
N SER A 396 -16.35 -2.68 12.30
CA SER A 396 -15.47 -2.50 13.45
C SER A 396 -15.75 -1.15 14.11
N LYS A 397 -15.90 -1.14 15.44
CA LYS A 397 -16.08 0.11 16.20
C LYS A 397 -14.92 1.09 15.98
N ARG A 398 -13.67 0.64 16.18
CA ARG A 398 -12.48 1.50 16.00
C ARG A 398 -12.47 2.16 14.62
N MET A 399 -12.66 1.39 13.56
CA MET A 399 -12.64 1.93 12.20
C MET A 399 -13.80 2.90 11.94
N LEU A 400 -14.99 2.63 12.51
CA LEU A 400 -16.13 3.52 12.37
C LEU A 400 -15.88 4.86 13.07
N ASP A 401 -15.32 4.81 14.28
CA ASP A 401 -14.94 6.01 15.04
C ASP A 401 -13.90 6.82 14.26
N LEU A 402 -12.82 6.19 13.78
CA LEU A 402 -11.78 6.85 12.97
C LEU A 402 -12.34 7.50 11.69
N PHE A 403 -13.27 6.83 11.00
CA PHE A 403 -13.87 7.40 9.80
C PHE A 403 -14.78 8.58 10.10
N ASN A 404 -15.58 8.50 11.17
CA ASN A 404 -16.45 9.58 11.61
C ASN A 404 -15.64 10.79 12.07
N GLU A 405 -14.57 10.57 12.83
CA GLU A 405 -13.65 11.62 13.24
C GLU A 405 -13.05 12.29 12.01
N TRP A 406 -12.44 11.53 11.10
CA TRP A 406 -11.87 12.08 9.87
C TRP A 406 -12.87 12.86 8.98
N LEU A 407 -14.11 12.39 8.88
CA LEU A 407 -15.16 13.08 8.12
C LEU A 407 -15.62 14.40 8.76
N ASN A 408 -15.49 14.53 10.08
CA ASN A 408 -16.01 15.66 10.85
C ASN A 408 -14.92 16.53 11.46
N GLU A 409 -13.66 16.11 11.39
CA GLU A 409 -12.50 16.90 11.75
C GLU A 409 -12.50 18.22 10.97
N GLU A 410 -12.59 19.32 11.71
CA GLU A 410 -12.12 20.61 11.24
C GLU A 410 -10.61 20.62 11.47
N ASP A 411 -9.83 20.48 10.40
CA ASP A 411 -8.38 20.29 10.49
C ASP A 411 -7.73 21.44 11.28
N SER A 412 -7.27 21.15 12.51
CA SER A 412 -6.54 22.09 13.35
C SER A 412 -5.05 22.07 13.01
N ARG A 413 -4.70 22.14 11.73
CA ARG A 413 -3.32 22.33 11.23
C ARG A 413 -3.02 23.81 11.00
N LEU A 414 -3.44 24.64 11.93
CA LEU A 414 -2.88 25.97 12.16
C LEU A 414 -2.64 26.04 13.67
N LEU A 415 -1.40 26.34 14.04
CA LEU A 415 -0.82 26.41 15.40
C LEU A 415 -0.06 25.14 15.82
N ASP A 416 1.15 24.96 15.26
CA ASP A 416 2.39 25.18 16.01
C ASP A 416 3.55 25.55 15.08
#